data_AF-A0A3B9XGW1-F1
#
_entry.id   AF-A0A3B9XGW1-F1
#
_cell.length_a   1.000
_cell.length_b   1.000
_cell.length_c   1.000
_cell.angle_alpha   90.00
_cell.angle_beta   90.00
_cell.angle_gamma   90.00
#
_symmetry.space_group_name_H-M   'P 1'
#
loop_
_entity.id
_entity.type
_entity.pdbx_description
1 polymer ?
#
loop_
_entity_poly.entity_id
_entity_poly.type
_entity_poly.pdbx_seq_one_letter_code
_entity_poly.pdbx_strand_id
1 'polypeptide(L)'
;SVDGKIIIPEEVLDFHGQHPISLPDSNNSPSQSRGNNSESYLSASQGRVALSMAKDMDNTYSIPKVKSAIKDLLRKESSSLKKYFKFANPFRGLIKSIAKAYDVVPQFVYLTFLESQYFRGGTYKPVVSSTETSTGAFQINVQTATHLRMKFQRNSIGARPASWDERMYFAPSACAAAKYIGQHAKRFSNDKALAFLAYNRGAGKTAQYARNYGYSYKEISRRNFAGSHYINKVLAVYFVAGKYKGSKFDSGSSAPTQLPSRWVFPSGSIKDSNCQQATAAYR
;
A
#
# COMPACT_ATOMS: atom_id res chain seq x y z
N SER A 1 24.43 -36.32 -26.05
CA SER A 1 23.82 -37.01 -24.90
C SER A 1 24.91 -37.16 -23.85
N VAL A 2 24.80 -36.44 -22.72
CA VAL A 2 24.68 -36.96 -21.34
C VAL A 2 24.65 -35.73 -20.43
N ASP A 3 23.61 -35.71 -19.60
CA ASP A 3 23.21 -34.67 -18.66
C ASP A 3 24.23 -34.36 -17.56
N GLY A 4 24.53 -33.08 -17.37
CA GLY A 4 25.19 -32.57 -16.17
C GLY A 4 24.15 -32.15 -15.13
N LYS A 5 23.73 -33.08 -14.26
CA LYS A 5 22.98 -32.75 -13.04
C LYS A 5 23.94 -32.24 -11.97
N ILE A 6 23.83 -30.96 -11.61
CA ILE A 6 24.41 -30.42 -10.38
C ILE A 6 23.49 -30.81 -9.23
N ILE A 7 23.99 -31.68 -8.34
CA ILE A 7 23.39 -31.99 -7.05
C ILE A 7 23.88 -30.94 -6.06
N ILE A 8 22.96 -30.21 -5.43
CA ILE A 8 23.28 -29.32 -4.30
C ILE A 8 22.92 -30.09 -3.03
N PRO A 9 23.80 -30.19 -2.01
CA PRO A 9 23.51 -30.94 -0.79
C PRO A 9 22.37 -30.28 0.00
N GLU A 10 21.44 -31.12 0.47
CA GLU A 10 20.61 -30.81 1.64
C GLU A 10 21.50 -30.77 2.88
N GLU A 11 21.08 -29.99 3.88
CA GLU A 11 21.76 -29.72 5.16
C GLU A 11 22.80 -28.60 5.12
N VAL A 12 22.34 -27.37 5.37
CA VAL A 12 22.60 -26.60 6.60
C VAL A 12 21.58 -25.46 6.66
N LEU A 13 20.69 -25.49 7.65
CA LEU A 13 20.28 -24.35 8.48
C LEU A 13 19.20 -24.83 9.45
N ASP A 14 19.65 -25.55 10.47
CA ASP A 14 18.98 -25.59 11.76
C ASP A 14 19.03 -24.17 12.35
N PHE A 15 17.88 -23.51 12.37
CA PHE A 15 17.63 -22.34 13.20
C PHE A 15 16.30 -22.58 13.91
N HIS A 16 16.39 -23.13 15.12
CA HIS A 16 15.25 -23.27 16.02
C HIS A 16 14.52 -21.93 16.17
N GLY A 17 13.21 -21.96 15.89
CA GLY A 17 12.27 -20.94 16.34
C GLY A 17 11.56 -20.12 15.27
N GLN A 18 10.98 -20.75 14.24
CA GLN A 18 9.68 -20.39 13.64
C GLN A 18 9.35 -21.33 12.47
N HIS A 19 8.18 -21.96 12.52
CA HIS A 19 7.68 -22.88 11.48
C HIS A 19 7.89 -22.34 10.05
N PRO A 20 8.29 -23.19 9.08
CA PRO A 20 8.26 -22.82 7.68
C PRO A 20 6.86 -22.35 7.31
N ILE A 21 6.77 -21.23 6.59
CA ILE A 21 5.51 -20.73 6.06
C ILE A 21 5.08 -21.70 4.96
N SER A 22 4.29 -22.72 5.32
CA SER A 22 3.67 -23.63 4.36
C SER A 22 2.77 -22.81 3.43
N LEU A 23 3.08 -22.81 2.13
CA LEU A 23 2.12 -22.40 1.12
C LEU A 23 1.00 -23.44 1.13
N PRO A 24 -0.29 -23.04 1.20
CA PRO A 24 -1.35 -24.03 1.16
C PRO A 24 -1.33 -24.75 -0.19
N ASP A 25 -1.41 -26.08 -0.11
CA ASP A 25 -1.61 -26.96 -1.24
C ASP A 25 -2.85 -26.54 -2.05
N SER A 26 -2.76 -26.73 -3.36
CA SER A 26 -3.70 -26.25 -4.37
C SER A 26 -5.09 -26.88 -4.33
N ASN A 27 -5.42 -27.71 -3.34
CA ASN A 27 -6.52 -28.68 -3.44
C ASN A 27 -7.63 -28.55 -2.39
N ASN A 28 -7.78 -27.43 -1.67
CA ASN A 28 -8.97 -27.21 -0.85
C ASN A 28 -9.75 -25.95 -1.24
N SER A 29 -11.07 -26.17 -1.36
CA SER A 29 -12.21 -25.36 -1.79
C SER A 29 -12.17 -23.82 -1.69
N PRO A 30 -12.92 -23.12 -2.56
CA PRO A 30 -13.05 -21.66 -2.54
C PRO A 30 -13.82 -21.20 -1.30
N SER A 31 -13.60 -19.95 -0.87
CA SER A 31 -14.50 -19.14 -0.02
C SER A 31 -14.32 -19.09 1.51
N GLN A 32 -13.13 -19.32 2.07
CA GLN A 32 -12.77 -18.52 3.27
C GLN A 32 -12.16 -17.21 2.80
N SER A 33 -13.01 -16.21 2.55
CA SER A 33 -12.57 -14.84 2.34
C SER A 33 -11.66 -14.47 3.50
N ARG A 34 -10.39 -14.18 3.20
CA ARG A 34 -9.38 -13.79 4.19
C ARG A 34 -9.68 -12.46 4.88
N GLY A 35 -10.86 -11.88 4.59
CA GLY A 35 -11.50 -10.75 5.27
C GLY A 35 -12.95 -10.95 5.78
N ASN A 36 -13.56 -12.15 5.79
CA ASN A 36 -14.89 -12.37 6.46
C ASN A 36 -14.89 -13.49 7.50
N ASN A 37 -13.83 -13.66 8.28
CA ASN A 37 -14.02 -14.21 9.62
C ASN A 37 -14.57 -13.10 10.52
N SER A 38 -15.37 -13.45 11.53
CA SER A 38 -15.95 -12.52 12.51
C SER A 38 -14.91 -11.68 13.28
N GLU A 39 -13.62 -11.96 13.10
CA GLU A 39 -12.46 -11.22 13.62
C GLU A 39 -11.79 -10.28 12.59
N SER A 40 -12.27 -10.24 11.35
CA SER A 40 -11.78 -9.34 10.30
C SER A 40 -12.24 -7.91 10.58
N TYR A 41 -11.31 -6.95 10.46
CA TYR A 41 -11.54 -5.50 10.55
C TYR A 41 -12.58 -4.94 9.56
N LEU A 42 -13.04 -5.75 8.60
CA LEU A 42 -14.20 -5.43 7.75
C LEU A 42 -15.53 -5.42 8.54
N SER A 43 -15.54 -5.80 9.82
CA SER A 43 -16.74 -5.73 10.66
C SER A 43 -16.90 -4.37 11.37
N ALA A 44 -18.10 -3.80 11.18
CA ALA A 44 -18.76 -2.69 11.88
C ALA A 44 -18.23 -1.24 11.80
N SER A 45 -16.96 -0.94 11.48
CA SER A 45 -16.44 0.45 11.63
C SER A 45 -15.98 1.18 10.35
N GLN A 46 -15.99 0.53 9.19
CA GLN A 46 -15.56 1.11 7.92
C GLN A 46 -16.74 1.55 7.04
N GLY A 47 -16.54 2.59 6.22
CA GLY A 47 -17.57 3.05 5.28
C GLY A 47 -17.77 2.09 4.10
N ARG A 48 -18.83 2.33 3.32
CA ARG A 48 -19.25 1.44 2.23
C ARG A 48 -18.19 1.30 1.14
N VAL A 49 -17.40 2.35 0.87
CA VAL A 49 -16.38 2.32 -0.18
C VAL A 49 -15.21 1.43 0.24
N ALA A 50 -14.72 1.57 1.47
CA ALA A 50 -13.64 0.72 2.00
C ALA A 50 -14.00 -0.77 1.97
N LEU A 51 -15.21 -1.14 2.40
CA LEU A 51 -15.66 -2.54 2.40
C LEU A 51 -15.70 -3.12 0.98
N SER A 52 -16.29 -2.41 0.02
CA SER A 52 -16.30 -2.85 -1.36
C SER A 52 -14.89 -2.92 -1.95
N MET A 53 -13.99 -2.02 -1.56
CA MET A 53 -12.61 -2.01 -2.03
C MET A 53 -11.84 -3.23 -1.52
N ALA A 54 -12.00 -3.62 -0.25
CA ALA A 54 -11.41 -4.85 0.27
C ALA A 54 -11.90 -6.09 -0.48
N LYS A 55 -13.21 -6.18 -0.74
CA LYS A 55 -13.81 -7.26 -1.53
C LYS A 55 -13.22 -7.33 -2.94
N ASP A 56 -13.12 -6.19 -3.62
CA ASP A 56 -12.56 -6.12 -4.98
C ASP A 56 -11.08 -6.52 -4.99
N MET A 57 -10.30 -6.08 -3.99
CA MET A 57 -8.91 -6.53 -3.82
C MET A 57 -8.81 -8.03 -3.59
N ASP A 58 -9.63 -8.62 -2.73
CA ASP A 58 -9.62 -10.06 -2.46
C ASP A 58 -9.91 -10.89 -3.73
N ASN A 59 -10.83 -10.42 -4.58
CA ASN A 59 -11.16 -11.07 -5.85
C ASN A 59 -9.95 -11.16 -6.81
N THR A 60 -8.93 -10.31 -6.63
CA THR A 60 -7.71 -10.32 -7.45
C THR A 60 -6.73 -11.45 -7.11
N TYR A 61 -6.90 -12.15 -5.98
CA TYR A 61 -5.96 -13.22 -5.56
C TYR A 61 -5.82 -14.34 -6.60
N SER A 62 -6.90 -14.61 -7.33
CA SER A 62 -6.95 -15.66 -8.34
C SER A 62 -6.14 -15.33 -9.61
N ILE A 63 -5.75 -14.06 -9.81
CA ILE A 63 -5.05 -13.59 -11.01
C ILE A 63 -3.62 -14.17 -11.03
N PRO A 64 -3.22 -14.90 -12.10
CA PRO A 64 -1.88 -15.51 -12.18
C PRO A 64 -0.73 -14.53 -11.99
N LYS A 65 -0.82 -13.32 -12.55
CA LYS A 65 0.20 -12.28 -12.41
C LYS A 65 0.34 -11.78 -10.96
N VAL A 66 -0.75 -11.71 -10.20
CA VAL A 66 -0.72 -11.37 -8.76
C VAL A 66 -0.06 -12.51 -7.98
N LYS A 67 -0.42 -13.76 -8.25
CA LYS A 67 0.23 -14.93 -7.61
C LYS A 67 1.74 -14.98 -7.90
N SER A 68 2.14 -14.69 -9.13
CA SER A 68 3.55 -14.61 -9.49
C SER A 68 4.26 -13.48 -8.74
N ALA A 69 3.65 -12.30 -8.65
CA ALA A 69 4.20 -11.18 -7.89
C ALA A 69 4.33 -11.50 -6.38
N ILE A 70 3.38 -12.25 -5.79
CA ILE A 70 3.48 -12.73 -4.40
C ILE A 70 4.71 -13.63 -4.22
N LYS A 71 4.90 -14.62 -5.10
CA LYS A 71 6.06 -15.53 -5.06
C LYS A 71 7.37 -14.76 -5.20
N ASP A 72 7.43 -13.83 -6.14
CA ASP A 72 8.62 -13.00 -6.36
C ASP A 72 8.94 -12.12 -5.16
N LEU A 73 7.92 -11.49 -4.57
CA LEU A 73 8.08 -10.61 -3.41
C LEU A 73 8.60 -11.38 -2.19
N LEU A 74 8.04 -12.57 -1.91
CA LEU A 74 8.49 -13.42 -0.81
C LEU A 74 9.90 -13.96 -1.01
N ARG A 75 10.28 -14.27 -2.26
CA ARG A 75 11.63 -14.78 -2.58
C ARG A 75 12.69 -13.68 -2.54
N LYS A 76 12.42 -12.53 -3.16
CA LYS A 76 13.43 -11.49 -3.44
C LYS A 76 13.47 -10.39 -2.38
N GLU A 77 12.37 -10.14 -1.68
CA GLU A 77 12.22 -8.95 -0.84
C GLU A 77 11.80 -9.29 0.61
N SER A 78 11.96 -10.53 1.07
CA SER A 78 11.54 -10.99 2.41
C SER A 78 12.10 -10.15 3.56
N SER A 79 13.41 -9.85 3.53
CA SER A 79 14.07 -9.01 4.55
C SER A 79 13.53 -7.58 4.56
N SER A 80 13.34 -6.98 3.38
CA SER A 80 12.77 -5.64 3.23
C SER A 80 11.32 -5.58 3.70
N LEU A 81 10.52 -6.63 3.45
CA LEU A 81 9.16 -6.74 3.97
C LEU A 81 9.12 -6.82 5.50
N LYS A 82 10.00 -7.64 6.11
CA LYS A 82 10.11 -7.73 7.58
C LYS A 82 10.42 -6.36 8.20
N LYS A 83 11.40 -5.64 7.64
CA LYS A 83 11.75 -4.27 8.07
C LYS A 83 10.56 -3.32 7.89
N TYR A 84 9.93 -3.36 6.72
CA TYR A 84 8.77 -2.53 6.41
C TYR A 84 7.66 -2.69 7.46
N PHE A 85 7.22 -3.92 7.75
CA PHE A 85 6.14 -4.14 8.72
C PHE A 85 6.54 -3.72 10.14
N LYS A 86 7.80 -3.97 10.54
CA LYS A 86 8.34 -3.52 11.83
C LYS A 86 8.26 -2.00 11.97
N PHE A 87 8.72 -1.25 10.96
CA PHE A 87 8.78 0.22 11.00
C PHE A 87 7.45 0.90 10.69
N ALA A 88 6.53 0.23 10.00
CA ALA A 88 5.17 0.73 9.79
C ALA A 88 4.29 0.56 11.04
N ASN A 89 4.57 -0.43 11.90
CA ASN A 89 3.73 -0.76 13.05
C ASN A 89 3.44 0.42 14.00
N PRO A 90 4.40 1.29 14.37
CA PRO A 90 4.11 2.46 15.21
C PRO A 90 3.06 3.42 14.62
N PHE A 91 2.93 3.46 13.29
CA PHE A 91 2.01 4.36 12.59
C PHE A 91 0.59 3.78 12.47
N ARG A 92 0.37 2.56 12.95
CA ARG A 92 -0.86 1.80 12.71
C ARG A 92 -2.13 2.52 13.14
N GLY A 93 -2.13 3.14 14.33
CA GLY A 93 -3.27 3.93 14.80
C GLY A 93 -3.58 5.11 13.87
N LEU A 94 -2.55 5.89 13.54
CA LEU A 94 -2.65 7.02 12.62
C LEU A 94 -3.18 6.60 11.25
N ILE A 95 -2.64 5.52 10.67
CA ILE A 95 -3.07 4.97 9.37
C ILE A 95 -4.56 4.59 9.40
N LYS A 96 -5.01 3.92 10.47
CA LYS A 96 -6.42 3.55 10.62
C LYS A 96 -7.34 4.76 10.69
N SER A 97 -6.94 5.76 11.48
CA SER A 97 -7.71 7.00 11.63
C SER A 97 -7.86 7.72 10.29
N ILE A 98 -6.77 7.83 9.53
CA ILE A 98 -6.78 8.40 8.16
C ILE A 98 -7.65 7.56 7.22
N ALA A 99 -7.49 6.24 7.22
CA ALA A 99 -8.28 5.35 6.36
C ALA A 99 -9.78 5.49 6.59
N LYS A 100 -10.20 5.60 7.85
CA LYS A 100 -11.58 5.85 8.24
C LYS A 100 -12.09 7.20 7.73
N ALA A 101 -11.31 8.27 7.89
CA ALA A 101 -11.69 9.62 7.49
C ALA A 101 -11.90 9.79 5.97
N TYR A 102 -11.27 8.94 5.16
CA TYR A 102 -11.37 8.98 3.69
C TYR A 102 -12.12 7.80 3.06
N ASP A 103 -12.73 6.93 3.89
CA ASP A 103 -13.46 5.72 3.46
C ASP A 103 -12.64 4.84 2.50
N VAL A 104 -11.41 4.51 2.93
CA VAL A 104 -10.51 3.58 2.22
C VAL A 104 -10.03 2.46 3.14
N VAL A 105 -9.51 1.38 2.54
CA VAL A 105 -8.90 0.28 3.29
C VAL A 105 -7.54 0.73 3.87
N PRO A 106 -7.21 0.47 5.16
CA PRO A 106 -5.93 0.88 5.77
C PRO A 106 -4.70 0.34 5.04
N GLN A 107 -4.87 -0.75 4.31
CA GLN A 107 -3.88 -1.39 3.46
C GLN A 107 -3.39 -0.47 2.33
N PHE A 108 -4.03 0.68 2.08
CA PHE A 108 -3.48 1.72 1.22
C PHE A 108 -2.06 2.12 1.62
N VAL A 109 -1.69 2.00 2.91
CA VAL A 109 -0.34 2.29 3.38
C VAL A 109 0.72 1.44 2.68
N TYR A 110 0.38 0.24 2.20
CA TYR A 110 1.32 -0.64 1.50
C TYR A 110 1.87 -0.06 0.20
N LEU A 111 1.23 0.99 -0.34
CA LEU A 111 1.81 1.80 -1.40
C LEU A 111 3.20 2.33 -1.03
N THR A 112 3.41 2.73 0.24
CA THR A 112 4.71 3.24 0.70
C THR A 112 5.84 2.23 0.55
N PHE A 113 5.56 0.92 0.51
CA PHE A 113 6.57 -0.10 0.25
C PHE A 113 7.15 0.02 -1.17
N LEU A 114 6.29 0.36 -2.14
CA LEU A 114 6.68 0.54 -3.54
C LEU A 114 7.18 1.95 -3.81
N GLU A 115 6.49 2.94 -3.23
CA GLU A 115 6.71 4.35 -3.52
C GLU A 115 7.96 4.89 -2.84
N SER A 116 8.34 4.40 -1.65
CA SER A 116 9.46 5.02 -0.94
C SER A 116 10.26 4.05 -0.06
N GLN A 117 11.36 4.57 0.49
CA GLN A 117 12.14 3.90 1.51
C GLN A 117 11.69 4.27 2.93
N TYR A 118 10.59 5.02 3.09
CA TYR A 118 10.19 5.61 4.37
C TYR A 118 10.14 4.60 5.51
N PHE A 119 9.44 3.47 5.30
CA PHE A 119 9.40 2.36 6.24
C PHE A 119 10.43 1.27 5.97
N ARG A 120 11.04 1.20 4.79
CA ARG A 120 12.06 0.16 4.50
C ARG A 120 13.42 0.48 5.12
N GLY A 121 13.77 1.77 5.16
CA GLY A 121 15.02 2.27 5.73
C GLY A 121 14.96 2.57 7.22
N GLY A 122 13.77 2.70 7.82
CA GLY A 122 13.59 3.01 9.24
C GLY A 122 14.02 4.41 9.68
N THR A 123 14.48 5.25 8.75
CA THR A 123 14.89 6.65 9.02
C THR A 123 13.71 7.62 9.02
N TYR A 124 12.56 7.19 8.50
CA TYR A 124 11.35 8.00 8.34
C TYR A 124 11.60 9.34 7.64
N LYS A 125 12.69 9.44 6.86
CA LYS A 125 13.07 10.66 6.17
C LYS A 125 12.55 10.57 4.73
N PRO A 126 11.80 11.56 4.25
CA PRO A 126 11.42 11.62 2.85
C PRO A 126 12.70 11.71 1.99
N VAL A 127 12.79 10.84 0.98
CA VAL A 127 13.85 10.89 -0.02
C VAL A 127 13.39 11.81 -1.14
N VAL A 128 14.22 12.78 -1.49
CA VAL A 128 13.99 13.64 -2.66
C VAL A 128 14.44 12.87 -3.88
N SER A 129 13.56 12.72 -4.86
CA SER A 129 13.91 12.08 -6.13
C SER A 129 14.77 13.01 -6.98
N SER A 130 15.83 12.45 -7.57
CA SER A 130 16.65 13.14 -8.57
C SER A 130 16.08 13.04 -9.98
N THR A 131 14.97 12.34 -10.18
CA THR A 131 14.37 12.09 -11.51
C THR A 131 12.88 12.43 -11.57
N GLU A 132 12.24 12.69 -10.43
CA GLU A 132 10.81 12.97 -10.35
C GLU A 132 10.50 14.14 -9.42
N THR A 133 9.35 14.77 -9.63
CA THR A 133 8.81 15.82 -8.73
C THR A 133 7.96 15.24 -7.60
N SER A 134 7.76 13.91 -7.61
CA SER A 134 7.12 13.13 -6.56
C SER A 134 7.88 13.27 -5.24
N THR A 135 7.17 13.36 -4.12
CA THR A 135 7.79 13.63 -2.81
C THR A 135 7.06 12.88 -1.69
N GLY A 136 7.81 12.48 -0.66
CA GLY A 136 7.26 11.94 0.58
C GLY A 136 7.11 10.42 0.62
N ALA A 137 6.44 9.94 1.67
CA ALA A 137 6.22 8.51 1.88
C ALA A 137 5.38 7.87 0.77
N PHE A 138 4.41 8.62 0.23
CA PHE A 138 3.49 8.18 -0.82
C PHE A 138 3.83 8.75 -2.20
N GLN A 139 4.96 9.46 -2.36
CA GLN A 139 5.39 10.01 -3.66
C GLN A 139 4.32 10.87 -4.35
N ILE A 140 3.76 11.84 -3.62
CA ILE A 140 2.76 12.74 -4.18
C ILE A 140 3.44 13.73 -5.16
N ASN A 141 3.02 13.72 -6.42
CA ASN A 141 3.52 14.65 -7.43
C ASN A 141 2.83 16.02 -7.39
N VAL A 142 3.40 17.01 -8.10
CA VAL A 142 2.91 18.39 -8.14
C VAL A 142 1.46 18.49 -8.63
N GLN A 143 1.08 17.70 -9.64
CA GLN A 143 -0.28 17.73 -10.21
C GLN A 143 -1.30 17.25 -9.18
N THR A 144 -1.00 16.14 -8.49
CA THR A 144 -1.85 15.58 -7.44
C THR A 144 -1.95 16.52 -6.25
N ALA A 145 -0.82 17.12 -5.81
CA ALA A 145 -0.82 18.09 -4.72
C ALA A 145 -1.64 19.35 -5.05
N THR A 146 -1.57 19.82 -6.31
CA THR A 146 -2.40 20.93 -6.81
C THR A 146 -3.88 20.55 -6.78
N HIS A 147 -4.24 19.39 -7.34
CA HIS A 147 -5.61 18.87 -7.37
C HIS A 147 -6.22 18.75 -5.97
N LEU A 148 -5.43 18.26 -5.01
CA LEU A 148 -5.84 18.10 -3.62
C LEU A 148 -5.71 19.38 -2.78
N ARG A 149 -5.29 20.50 -3.40
CA ARG A 149 -5.09 21.82 -2.79
C ARG A 149 -4.13 21.80 -1.60
N MET A 150 -3.14 20.90 -1.58
CA MET A 150 -2.12 20.83 -0.52
C MET A 150 -1.32 22.13 -0.40
N LYS A 151 -0.70 22.37 0.74
CA LYS A 151 0.35 23.39 0.89
C LYS A 151 1.68 22.79 0.44
N PHE A 152 2.15 23.16 -0.75
CA PHE A 152 3.38 22.59 -1.30
C PHE A 152 4.17 23.64 -2.12
N GLN A 153 5.47 23.41 -2.25
CA GLN A 153 6.32 24.20 -3.13
C GLN A 153 6.40 23.52 -4.49
N ARG A 154 6.07 24.22 -5.58
CA ARG A 154 6.40 23.71 -6.91
C ARG A 154 7.91 23.54 -7.00
N ASN A 155 8.35 22.30 -7.17
CA ASN A 155 9.76 21.92 -7.23
C ASN A 155 10.09 21.30 -8.59
N SER A 156 11.28 21.60 -9.09
CA SER A 156 11.88 20.89 -10.23
C SER A 156 12.48 19.56 -9.76
N ILE A 157 12.79 18.70 -10.73
CA ILE A 157 13.50 17.45 -10.50
C ILE A 157 14.82 17.73 -9.74
N GLY A 158 15.08 16.99 -8.67
CA GLY A 158 16.27 17.16 -7.82
C GLY A 158 16.22 18.33 -6.84
N ALA A 159 15.20 19.21 -6.92
CA ALA A 159 15.07 20.32 -5.98
C ALA A 159 14.44 19.86 -4.66
N ARG A 160 15.09 20.23 -3.54
CA ARG A 160 14.61 19.93 -2.20
C ARG A 160 13.36 20.77 -1.90
N PRO A 161 12.23 20.15 -1.50
CA PRO A 161 11.04 20.89 -1.10
C PRO A 161 11.29 21.70 0.19
N ALA A 162 10.62 22.85 0.31
CA ALA A 162 10.64 23.66 1.51
C ALA A 162 10.15 22.90 2.74
N SER A 163 10.63 23.25 3.92
CA SER A 163 10.25 22.62 5.20
C SER A 163 8.76 22.67 5.50
N TRP A 164 7.99 23.57 4.90
CA TRP A 164 6.53 23.65 5.08
C TRP A 164 5.75 22.84 4.03
N ASP A 165 6.42 22.17 3.09
CA ASP A 165 5.79 21.35 2.06
C ASP A 165 5.15 20.10 2.67
N GLU A 166 3.82 20.06 2.66
CA GLU A 166 3.02 18.98 3.23
C GLU A 166 3.33 17.62 2.63
N ARG A 167 3.81 17.54 1.38
CA ARG A 167 4.12 16.24 0.76
C ARG A 167 5.26 15.53 1.47
N MET A 168 6.17 16.25 2.12
CA MET A 168 7.33 15.66 2.80
C MET A 168 6.96 14.90 4.08
N TYR A 169 5.81 15.21 4.68
CA TYR A 169 5.41 14.69 5.97
C TYR A 169 4.46 13.52 5.82
N PHE A 170 4.62 12.49 6.66
CA PHE A 170 3.84 11.26 6.53
C PHE A 170 2.34 11.50 6.65
N ALA A 171 1.87 12.21 7.67
CA ALA A 171 0.45 12.40 7.92
C ALA A 171 -0.28 13.09 6.73
N PRO A 172 0.10 14.30 6.31
CA PRO A 172 -0.53 14.92 5.14
C PRO A 172 -0.32 14.14 3.83
N SER A 173 0.84 13.49 3.62
CA SER A 173 1.07 12.64 2.45
C SER A 173 0.13 11.41 2.44
N ALA A 174 -0.08 10.78 3.59
CA ALA A 174 -1.01 9.66 3.78
C ALA A 174 -2.47 10.09 3.57
N CYS A 175 -2.87 11.23 4.12
CA CYS A 175 -4.19 11.81 3.88
C CYS A 175 -4.42 12.12 2.40
N ALA A 176 -3.43 12.71 1.72
CA ALA A 176 -3.49 12.99 0.30
C ALA A 176 -3.66 11.70 -0.52
N ALA A 177 -2.89 10.66 -0.21
CA ALA A 177 -3.00 9.36 -0.86
C ALA A 177 -4.37 8.71 -0.61
N ALA A 178 -4.83 8.66 0.65
CA ALA A 178 -6.12 8.10 1.03
C ALA A 178 -7.28 8.83 0.33
N LYS A 179 -7.26 10.17 0.34
CA LYS A 179 -8.24 11.01 -0.36
C LYS A 179 -8.26 10.73 -1.86
N TYR A 180 -7.09 10.66 -2.50
CA TYR A 180 -6.98 10.44 -3.93
C TYR A 180 -7.44 9.02 -4.33
N ILE A 181 -7.06 8.01 -3.56
CA ILE A 181 -7.54 6.62 -3.74
C ILE A 181 -9.05 6.55 -3.55
N GLY A 182 -9.59 7.18 -2.50
CA GLY A 182 -11.03 7.21 -2.25
C GLY A 182 -11.82 7.88 -3.39
N GLN A 183 -11.29 8.97 -3.97
CA GLN A 183 -11.86 9.59 -5.17
C GLN A 183 -11.88 8.62 -6.37
N HIS A 184 -10.78 7.89 -6.61
CA HIS A 184 -10.74 6.91 -7.69
C HIS A 184 -11.61 5.69 -7.42
N ALA A 185 -11.69 5.20 -6.19
CA ALA A 185 -12.54 4.08 -5.82
C ALA A 185 -14.03 4.39 -6.05
N LYS A 186 -14.44 5.65 -5.84
CA LYS A 186 -15.79 6.12 -6.22
C LYS A 186 -15.98 6.16 -7.73
N ARG A 187 -14.93 6.54 -8.49
CA ARG A 187 -14.95 6.61 -9.96
C ARG A 187 -14.97 5.23 -10.64
N PHE A 188 -14.24 4.26 -10.10
CA PHE A 188 -14.17 2.89 -10.61
C PHE A 188 -15.09 1.98 -9.78
N SER A 189 -16.39 2.27 -9.83
CA SER A 189 -17.41 1.61 -9.00
C SER A 189 -17.43 0.09 -9.13
N ASN A 190 -17.15 -0.42 -10.34
CA ASN A 190 -17.23 -1.84 -10.70
C ASN A 190 -16.03 -2.66 -10.23
N ASP A 191 -14.86 -2.03 -10.09
CA ASP A 191 -13.65 -2.67 -9.57
C ASP A 191 -12.76 -1.60 -8.92
N LYS A 192 -12.83 -1.52 -7.60
CA LYS A 192 -12.08 -0.53 -6.82
C LYS A 192 -10.60 -0.84 -6.73
N ALA A 193 -10.12 -2.03 -7.11
CA ALA A 193 -8.70 -2.29 -7.23
C ALA A 193 -8.04 -1.39 -8.31
N LEU A 194 -8.82 -0.95 -9.30
CA LEU A 194 -8.37 0.02 -10.31
C LEU A 194 -8.00 1.39 -9.72
N ALA A 195 -8.45 1.71 -8.50
CA ALA A 195 -8.05 2.94 -7.81
C ALA A 195 -6.53 3.01 -7.61
N PHE A 196 -5.87 1.88 -7.35
CA PHE A 196 -4.40 1.81 -7.23
C PHE A 196 -3.68 1.98 -8.56
N LEU A 197 -4.28 1.51 -9.66
CA LEU A 197 -3.74 1.77 -10.99
C LEU A 197 -3.90 3.26 -11.36
N ALA A 198 -5.04 3.86 -11.03
CA ALA A 198 -5.29 5.29 -11.24
C ALA A 198 -4.41 6.19 -10.38
N TYR A 199 -4.02 5.73 -9.18
CA TYR A 199 -3.02 6.39 -8.36
C TYR A 199 -1.69 6.57 -9.12
N ASN A 200 -1.20 5.50 -9.76
CA ASN A 200 0.08 5.51 -10.48
C ASN A 200 0.00 6.10 -11.90
N ARG A 201 -1.05 5.79 -12.67
CA ARG A 201 -1.14 6.11 -14.10
C ARG A 201 -2.07 7.29 -14.42
N GLY A 202 -2.79 7.78 -13.42
CA GLY A 202 -3.85 8.77 -13.59
C GLY A 202 -5.17 8.16 -14.05
N ALA A 203 -6.28 8.77 -13.63
CA ALA A 203 -7.62 8.24 -13.88
C ALA A 203 -7.97 8.13 -15.37
N GLY A 204 -7.49 9.04 -16.22
CA GLY A 204 -7.77 9.02 -17.66
C GLY A 204 -7.22 7.76 -18.35
N LYS A 205 -5.95 7.43 -18.10
CA LYS A 205 -5.31 6.22 -18.64
C LYS A 205 -5.94 4.95 -18.07
N THR A 206 -6.24 4.92 -16.78
CA THR A 206 -6.94 3.78 -16.16
C THR A 206 -8.33 3.57 -16.77
N ALA A 207 -9.09 4.64 -17.00
CA ALA A 207 -10.39 4.54 -17.65
C ALA A 207 -10.28 4.07 -19.12
N GLN A 208 -9.23 4.47 -19.83
CA GLN A 208 -8.95 3.94 -21.18
C GLN A 208 -8.70 2.43 -21.13
N TYR A 209 -7.86 1.94 -20.22
CA TYR A 209 -7.62 0.51 -20.06
C TYR A 209 -8.90 -0.25 -19.67
N ALA A 210 -9.68 0.31 -18.74
CA ALA A 210 -10.95 -0.27 -18.31
C ALA A 210 -11.92 -0.43 -19.49
N ARG A 211 -12.12 0.62 -20.29
CA ARG A 211 -13.00 0.57 -21.47
C ARG A 211 -12.52 -0.43 -22.52
N ASN A 212 -11.21 -0.51 -22.75
CA ASN A 212 -10.66 -1.35 -23.81
C ASN A 212 -10.61 -2.84 -23.45
N TYR A 213 -10.61 -3.20 -22.16
CA TYR A 213 -10.26 -4.55 -21.73
C TYR A 213 -11.16 -5.15 -20.63
N GLY A 214 -12.36 -4.60 -20.37
CA GLY A 214 -13.40 -5.30 -19.60
C GLY A 214 -13.91 -4.62 -18.32
N TYR A 215 -13.58 -3.36 -18.04
CA TYR A 215 -13.98 -2.62 -16.83
C TYR A 215 -13.53 -3.19 -15.48
N SER A 216 -12.99 -4.41 -15.43
CA SER A 216 -12.39 -5.04 -14.23
C SER A 216 -10.87 -5.19 -14.36
N TYR A 217 -10.17 -5.14 -13.23
CA TYR A 217 -8.74 -5.43 -13.18
C TYR A 217 -8.44 -6.88 -13.57
N LYS A 218 -9.33 -7.83 -13.22
CA LYS A 218 -9.18 -9.23 -13.61
C LYS A 218 -9.03 -9.38 -15.12
N GLU A 219 -9.84 -8.68 -15.91
CA GLU A 219 -9.78 -8.77 -17.36
C GLU A 219 -8.62 -7.95 -17.93
N ILE A 220 -8.39 -6.73 -17.44
CA ILE A 220 -7.26 -5.89 -17.83
C ILE A 220 -5.92 -6.61 -17.58
N SER A 221 -5.79 -7.36 -16.49
CA SER A 221 -4.58 -8.08 -16.09
C SER A 221 -4.16 -9.18 -17.07
N ARG A 222 -5.09 -9.70 -17.89
CA ARG A 222 -4.79 -10.69 -18.94
C ARG A 222 -3.92 -10.10 -20.05
N ARG A 223 -3.91 -8.77 -20.19
CA ARG A 223 -3.11 -8.05 -21.18
C ARG A 223 -1.80 -7.56 -20.55
N ASN A 224 -0.80 -7.34 -21.39
CA ASN A 224 0.40 -6.61 -20.99
C ASN A 224 0.16 -5.13 -21.24
N PHE A 225 0.15 -4.34 -20.18
CA PHE A 225 -0.04 -2.89 -20.26
C PHE A 225 0.89 -2.18 -19.29
N ALA A 226 1.22 -0.93 -19.59
CA ALA A 226 2.08 -0.11 -18.76
C ALA A 226 1.42 0.20 -17.41
N GLY A 227 2.09 -0.18 -16.33
CA GLY A 227 1.58 -0.09 -14.95
C GLY A 227 1.06 -1.41 -14.39
N SER A 228 0.91 -2.46 -15.21
CA SER A 228 0.46 -3.79 -14.75
C SER A 228 1.36 -4.36 -13.65
N HIS A 229 2.67 -4.24 -13.78
CA HIS A 229 3.63 -4.68 -12.77
C HIS A 229 3.44 -3.95 -11.44
N TYR A 230 3.17 -2.63 -11.48
CA TYR A 230 2.96 -1.83 -10.29
C TYR A 230 1.73 -2.32 -9.51
N ILE A 231 0.55 -2.40 -10.14
CA ILE A 231 -0.67 -2.84 -9.45
C ILE A 231 -0.59 -4.30 -8.98
N ASN A 232 0.05 -5.20 -9.75
CA ASN A 232 0.31 -6.57 -9.30
C ASN A 232 1.18 -6.59 -8.03
N LYS A 233 2.20 -5.74 -7.94
CA LYS A 233 3.03 -5.59 -6.74
C LYS A 233 2.24 -5.02 -5.56
N VAL A 234 1.39 -4.01 -5.78
CA VAL A 234 0.52 -3.45 -4.71
C VAL A 234 -0.35 -4.56 -4.11
N LEU A 235 -1.04 -5.31 -4.97
CA LEU A 235 -1.91 -6.41 -4.56
C LEU A 235 -1.11 -7.55 -3.90
N ALA A 236 0.11 -7.83 -4.39
CA ALA A 236 0.98 -8.82 -3.77
C ALA A 236 1.38 -8.42 -2.34
N VAL A 237 1.77 -7.16 -2.11
CA VAL A 237 2.08 -6.67 -0.75
C VAL A 237 0.85 -6.78 0.15
N TYR A 238 -0.34 -6.42 -0.36
CA TYR A 238 -1.61 -6.60 0.36
C TYR A 238 -1.81 -8.05 0.83
N PHE A 239 -1.68 -9.03 -0.07
CA PHE A 239 -1.87 -10.45 0.28
C PHE A 239 -0.78 -11.00 1.20
N VAL A 240 0.47 -10.56 1.03
CA VAL A 240 1.58 -10.97 1.90
C VAL A 240 1.39 -10.39 3.29
N ALA A 241 0.94 -9.14 3.41
CA ALA A 241 0.67 -8.52 4.70
C ALA A 241 -0.45 -9.21 5.48
N GLY A 242 -1.42 -9.85 4.82
CA GLY A 242 -2.42 -10.68 5.51
C GLY A 242 -1.83 -11.92 6.20
N LYS A 243 -0.63 -12.36 5.82
CA LYS A 243 0.03 -13.58 6.32
C LYS A 243 1.11 -13.34 7.37
N TYR A 244 1.67 -12.14 7.46
CA TYR A 244 2.71 -11.83 8.45
C TYR A 244 2.10 -11.70 9.87
N LYS A 245 2.64 -12.43 10.86
CA LYS A 245 2.28 -12.22 12.27
C LYS A 245 2.76 -10.82 12.68
N GLY A 246 1.86 -9.94 13.11
CA GLY A 246 2.16 -8.55 13.48
C GLY A 246 1.96 -7.49 12.38
N SER A 247 1.73 -7.88 11.11
CA SER A 247 1.29 -6.95 10.06
C SER A 247 -0.22 -6.84 9.98
N LYS A 248 -0.96 -7.73 10.66
CA LYS A 248 -2.39 -7.59 10.83
C LYS A 248 -2.63 -6.24 11.48
N PHE A 249 -3.33 -5.38 10.76
CA PHE A 249 -3.84 -4.15 11.34
C PHE A 249 -4.90 -4.45 12.43
N ASP A 250 -5.08 -5.71 12.86
CA ASP A 250 -6.23 -6.19 13.64
C ASP A 250 -5.88 -6.61 15.09
N SER A 251 -4.63 -6.98 15.42
CA SER A 251 -4.27 -7.39 16.79
C SER A 251 -3.95 -6.20 17.70
N GLY A 252 -4.70 -6.03 18.79
CA GLY A 252 -4.63 -4.91 19.73
C GLY A 252 -3.22 -4.41 20.05
N SER A 253 -3.00 -3.13 19.77
CA SER A 253 -1.93 -2.33 20.35
C SER A 253 -2.57 -0.97 20.58
N SER A 254 -2.52 -0.50 21.82
CA SER A 254 -2.67 0.91 22.13
C SER A 254 -1.81 1.73 21.17
N ALA A 255 -2.33 2.88 20.74
CA ALA A 255 -1.53 3.82 19.95
C ALA A 255 -0.25 4.14 20.74
N PRO A 256 0.94 4.05 20.13
CA PRO A 256 2.15 4.47 20.83
C PRO A 256 2.00 5.93 21.24
N THR A 257 2.40 6.25 22.47
CA THR A 257 2.28 7.59 23.06
C THR A 257 3.04 8.65 22.23
N GLN A 258 4.02 8.24 21.43
CA GLN A 258 4.77 9.11 20.51
C GLN A 258 5.13 8.38 19.20
N LEU A 259 5.00 9.08 18.08
CA LEU A 259 5.43 8.58 16.77
C LEU A 259 6.93 8.84 16.55
N PRO A 260 7.68 7.92 15.91
CA PRO A 260 9.15 7.89 15.96
C PRO A 260 9.85 8.90 15.03
N SER A 261 9.21 10.00 14.62
CA SER A 261 9.79 10.93 13.64
C SER A 261 9.21 12.33 13.64
N ARG A 262 10.08 13.35 13.56
CA ARG A 262 9.66 14.73 13.23
C ARG A 262 9.09 14.89 11.81
N TRP A 263 9.29 13.89 10.94
CA TRP A 263 8.75 13.88 9.59
C TRP A 263 7.34 13.28 9.53
N VAL A 264 6.68 13.07 10.68
CA VAL A 264 5.26 12.71 10.68
C VAL A 264 4.39 13.93 10.39
N PHE A 265 4.64 15.06 11.06
CA PHE A 265 3.81 16.25 10.99
C PHE A 265 4.63 17.50 10.61
N PRO A 266 4.08 18.39 9.77
CA PRO A 266 4.66 19.72 9.60
C PRO A 266 4.49 20.53 10.90
N SER A 267 5.36 21.53 11.11
CA SER A 267 5.21 22.49 12.23
C SER A 267 3.94 23.32 12.12
N GLY A 268 3.46 23.58 10.91
CA GLY A 268 2.19 24.26 10.65
C GLY A 268 0.97 23.35 10.73
N SER A 269 -0.20 23.96 10.58
CA SER A 269 -1.45 23.23 10.39
C SER A 269 -1.46 22.53 9.02
N ILE A 270 -2.04 21.33 8.98
CA ILE A 270 -2.31 20.61 7.72
C ILE A 270 -3.52 21.27 7.06
N LYS A 271 -3.49 21.57 5.76
CA LYS A 271 -4.54 22.32 5.08
C LYS A 271 -5.87 21.55 4.95
N ASP A 272 -5.83 20.23 4.85
CA ASP A 272 -7.03 19.39 4.77
C ASP A 272 -7.65 19.21 6.16
N SER A 273 -8.87 19.73 6.36
CA SER A 273 -9.59 19.66 7.64
C SER A 273 -9.89 18.24 8.10
N ASN A 274 -10.23 17.33 7.18
CA ASN A 274 -10.47 15.92 7.53
C ASN A 274 -9.17 15.27 8.00
N CYS A 275 -8.04 15.64 7.39
CA CYS A 275 -6.74 15.18 7.84
C CYS A 275 -6.38 15.74 9.22
N GLN A 276 -6.66 17.02 9.48
CA GLN A 276 -6.45 17.60 10.82
C GLN A 276 -7.21 16.80 11.88
N GLN A 277 -8.52 16.56 11.66
CA GLN A 277 -9.36 15.79 12.58
C GLN A 277 -8.85 14.36 12.74
N ALA A 278 -8.55 13.67 11.64
CA ALA A 278 -8.06 12.29 11.67
C ALA A 278 -6.73 12.13 12.40
N THR A 279 -5.92 13.19 12.45
CA THR A 279 -4.56 13.13 13.00
C THR A 279 -4.38 13.85 14.33
N ALA A 280 -5.44 14.48 14.85
CA ALA A 280 -5.40 15.30 16.07
C ALA A 280 -4.85 14.53 17.28
N ALA A 281 -5.28 13.28 17.49
CA ALA A 281 -4.84 12.46 18.62
C ALA A 281 -3.38 11.96 18.54
N TYR A 282 -2.67 12.27 17.46
CA TYR A 282 -1.32 11.81 17.20
C TYR A 282 -0.29 12.95 17.10
N ARG A 283 -0.74 14.20 17.13
CA ARG A 283 0.10 15.40 17.15
C ARG A 283 0.55 15.72 18.56
#